data_AF-A0A7S2QK04-F1
#
_entry.id   AF-A0A7S2QK04-F1
#
_cell.length_a   1.000
_cell.length_b   1.000
_cell.length_c   1.000
_cell.angle_alpha   90.00
_cell.angle_beta   90.00
_cell.angle_gamma   90.00
#
_symmetry.space_group_name_H-M   'P 1'
#
loop_
_entity.id
_entity.type
_entity.pdbx_description
1 polymer ?
#
loop_
_entity_poly.entity_id
_entity_poly.type
_entity_poly.pdbx_seq_one_letter_code
_entity_poly.pdbx_strand_id
1 'polypeptide(L)'
;MVPQETTVFRGTWRFNLDPMGEFEDEQVNLAVRLTRFSNWLAKHAPRGLDEPVPEGAALGQELKALLGIGRALLRLLQRRSKLLVMDGATCALDSASDATLTALLLRYCRRREVAMLQTSRRTNQVALYDTVAVLQGGRLMEHGPAKKLWAKDGALRALARAQGVDSAALTKADAVTDRLTSVWSWDVSPQEDPAWSDEFSVSLRKMKDKHAKKKD
;
A
#
# COMPACT_ATOMS: atom_id res chain seq x y z
N MET A 1 11.88 -0.31 -5.73
CA MET A 1 11.35 -1.65 -6.05
C MET A 1 11.13 -2.41 -4.73
N VAL A 2 10.06 -3.20 -4.64
CA VAL A 2 9.85 -4.17 -3.56
C VAL A 2 9.89 -5.56 -4.20
N PRO A 3 10.90 -6.39 -3.91
CA PRO A 3 11.01 -7.74 -4.45
C PRO A 3 10.05 -8.72 -3.77
N GLN A 4 9.85 -9.89 -4.38
CA GLN A 4 9.00 -10.96 -3.83
C GLN A 4 9.54 -11.43 -2.46
N GLU A 5 10.86 -11.51 -2.32
CA GLU A 5 11.52 -11.82 -1.06
C GLU A 5 12.30 -10.62 -0.55
N THR A 6 11.84 -10.05 0.56
CA THR A 6 12.53 -8.92 1.20
C THR A 6 13.63 -9.45 2.12
N THR A 7 14.88 -9.04 1.84
CA THR A 7 16.03 -9.31 2.70
C THR A 7 15.92 -8.53 4.01
N VAL A 8 16.14 -9.21 5.13
CA VAL A 8 16.22 -8.61 6.46
C VAL A 8 17.65 -8.77 6.95
N PHE A 9 18.23 -7.68 7.44
CA PHE A 9 19.61 -7.62 7.92
C PHE A 9 19.66 -7.75 9.44
N ARG A 10 20.81 -8.17 9.96
CA ARG A 10 21.10 -8.14 11.39
C ARG A 10 21.06 -6.69 11.89
N GLY A 11 20.42 -6.45 13.03
CA GLY A 11 20.23 -5.12 13.60
C GLY A 11 18.82 -4.94 14.15
N THR A 12 18.39 -3.69 14.33
CA THR A 12 17.04 -3.35 14.82
C THR A 12 16.02 -3.28 13.69
N TRP A 13 14.72 -3.25 14.01
CA TRP A 13 13.67 -2.95 13.04
C TRP A 13 13.82 -1.56 12.43
N ARG A 14 14.25 -0.57 13.23
CA ARG A 14 14.57 0.79 12.79
C ARG A 14 15.64 0.78 11.70
N PHE A 15 16.76 0.12 11.96
CA PHE A 15 17.85 -0.05 10.99
C PHE A 15 17.36 -0.75 9.72
N ASN A 16 16.51 -1.76 9.88
CA ASN A 16 15.98 -2.48 8.72
C ASN A 16 15.03 -1.62 7.87
N LEU A 17 14.22 -0.74 8.45
CA LEU A 17 13.34 0.16 7.70
C LEU A 17 14.11 1.29 7.01
N ASP A 18 15.09 1.85 7.73
CA ASP A 18 15.88 2.99 7.31
C ASP A 18 17.36 2.77 7.69
N PRO A 19 18.11 2.06 6.82
CA PRO A 19 19.51 1.73 7.10
C PRO A 19 20.44 2.95 7.15
N MET A 20 20.02 4.05 6.52
CA MET A 20 20.83 5.26 6.36
C MET A 20 20.47 6.36 7.39
N GLY A 21 19.43 6.15 8.19
CA GLY A 21 18.95 7.16 9.15
C GLY A 21 18.43 8.43 8.47
N GLU A 22 17.89 8.32 7.25
CA GLU A 22 17.46 9.47 6.45
C GLU A 22 16.05 9.97 6.81
N PHE A 23 15.30 9.21 7.61
CA PHE A 23 13.90 9.51 7.91
C PHE A 23 13.73 9.89 9.38
N GLU A 24 12.92 10.91 9.63
CA GLU A 24 12.50 11.28 10.99
C GLU A 24 11.61 10.18 11.60
N ASP A 25 11.60 10.08 12.91
CA ASP A 25 10.87 9.02 13.62
C ASP A 25 9.36 9.09 13.34
N GLU A 26 8.77 10.27 13.13
CA GLU A 26 7.39 10.42 12.71
C GLU A 26 7.11 9.75 11.36
N GLN A 27 8.06 9.86 10.40
CA GLN A 27 7.92 9.26 9.07
C GLN A 27 8.03 7.74 9.15
N VAL A 28 8.94 7.23 9.98
CA VAL A 28 9.12 5.79 10.20
C VAL A 28 7.91 5.20 10.92
N ASN A 29 7.45 5.85 11.98
CA ASN A 29 6.25 5.46 12.70
C ASN A 29 5.02 5.49 11.79
N LEU A 30 4.91 6.48 10.90
CA LEU A 30 3.86 6.51 9.89
C LEU A 30 3.95 5.29 8.96
N ALA A 31 5.11 5.01 8.38
CA ALA A 31 5.27 3.85 7.50
C ALA A 31 4.93 2.52 8.20
N VAL A 32 5.36 2.34 9.44
CA VAL A 32 5.08 1.17 10.29
C VAL A 32 3.59 0.99 10.57
N ARG A 33 2.88 2.11 10.79
CA ARG A 33 1.43 2.10 10.94
C ARG A 33 0.78 1.72 9.62
N LEU A 34 1.12 2.39 8.52
CA LEU A 34 0.49 2.17 7.22
C LEU A 34 0.62 0.71 6.75
N THR A 35 1.73 0.04 7.06
CA THR A 35 1.91 -1.40 6.77
C THR A 35 1.22 -2.33 7.75
N ARG A 36 0.57 -1.81 8.80
CA ARG A 36 0.04 -2.56 9.96
C ARG A 36 1.10 -3.34 10.73
N PHE A 37 2.38 -3.09 10.46
CA PHE A 37 3.50 -3.70 11.16
C PHE A 37 3.51 -3.33 12.66
N SER A 38 2.93 -2.18 13.02
CA SER A 38 2.66 -1.77 14.40
C SER A 38 1.95 -2.84 15.25
N ASN A 39 1.02 -3.61 14.65
CA ASN A 39 0.26 -4.63 15.38
C ASN A 39 1.15 -5.80 15.82
N TRP A 40 2.16 -6.13 15.02
CA TRP A 40 3.12 -7.17 15.35
C TRP A 40 4.11 -6.67 16.39
N LEU A 41 4.63 -5.44 16.21
CA LEU A 41 5.58 -4.81 17.14
C LEU A 41 4.98 -4.69 18.55
N ALA A 42 3.74 -4.23 18.67
CA ALA A 42 3.08 -4.09 19.97
C ALA A 42 2.96 -5.41 20.77
N LYS A 43 2.99 -6.56 20.09
CA LYS A 43 2.87 -7.88 20.72
C LYS A 43 4.22 -8.56 20.98
N HIS A 44 5.21 -8.32 20.12
CA HIS A 44 6.44 -9.11 20.10
C HIS A 44 7.73 -8.29 20.28
N ALA A 45 7.64 -6.97 20.27
CA ALA A 45 8.79 -6.06 20.36
C ALA A 45 8.55 -5.00 21.46
N PRO A 46 8.87 -5.32 22.73
CA PRO A 46 8.69 -4.38 23.85
C PRO A 46 9.45 -3.06 23.68
N ARG A 47 10.59 -3.07 22.99
CA ARG A 47 11.36 -1.85 22.63
C ARG A 47 10.93 -1.22 21.31
N GLY A 48 9.82 -1.67 20.73
CA GLY A 48 9.32 -1.16 19.46
C GLY A 48 10.33 -1.35 18.33
N LEU A 49 10.66 -0.26 17.64
CA LEU A 49 11.56 -0.31 16.48
C LEU A 49 13.03 -0.55 16.84
N ASP A 50 13.41 -0.30 18.09
CA ASP A 50 14.76 -0.56 18.59
C ASP A 50 14.96 -2.02 19.02
N GLU A 51 13.89 -2.83 18.96
CA GLU A 51 14.02 -4.27 19.17
C GLU A 51 14.90 -4.89 18.06
N PRO A 52 15.90 -5.70 18.42
CA PRO A 52 16.65 -6.50 17.48
C PRO A 52 15.71 -7.41 16.69
N VAL A 53 15.98 -7.47 15.39
CA VAL A 53 15.33 -8.45 14.53
C VAL A 53 15.79 -9.85 14.96
N PRO A 54 14.87 -10.82 15.18
CA PRO A 54 15.24 -12.20 15.48
C PRO A 54 16.18 -12.79 14.41
N GLU A 55 17.26 -13.45 14.83
CA GLU A 55 18.20 -14.09 13.89
C GLU A 55 17.59 -15.35 13.24
N GLY A 56 17.82 -15.54 11.94
CA GLY A 56 17.51 -16.79 11.22
C GLY A 56 16.15 -16.85 10.50
N ALA A 57 15.68 -18.07 10.25
CA ALA A 57 14.48 -18.40 9.47
C ALA A 57 13.14 -18.11 10.18
N ALA A 58 13.16 -17.59 11.42
CA ALA A 58 11.98 -17.40 12.26
C ALA A 58 11.03 -16.28 11.78
N LEU A 59 11.48 -15.45 10.83
CA LEU A 59 10.67 -14.37 10.28
C LEU A 59 9.75 -14.87 9.18
N GLY A 60 8.44 -14.87 9.46
CA GLY A 60 7.41 -15.18 8.49
C GLY A 60 7.50 -14.28 7.25
N GLN A 61 7.15 -14.84 6.08
CA GLN A 61 7.20 -14.13 4.79
C GLN A 61 6.34 -12.86 4.78
N GLU A 62 5.17 -12.90 5.44
CA GLU A 62 4.30 -11.74 5.64
C GLU A 62 5.06 -10.57 6.27
N LEU A 63 5.81 -10.84 7.35
CA LEU A 63 6.52 -9.78 8.08
C LEU A 63 7.62 -9.15 7.22
N LYS A 64 8.33 -9.98 6.46
CA LYS A 64 9.34 -9.53 5.50
C LYS A 64 8.71 -8.66 4.40
N ALA A 65 7.57 -9.07 3.86
CA ALA A 65 6.82 -8.30 2.88
C ALA A 65 6.39 -6.93 3.44
N LEU A 66 5.83 -6.89 4.65
CA LEU A 66 5.44 -5.64 5.30
C LEU A 66 6.63 -4.70 5.51
N LEU A 67 7.79 -5.23 5.90
CA LEU A 67 9.03 -4.46 6.01
C LEU A 67 9.46 -3.89 4.64
N GLY A 68 9.40 -4.69 3.58
CA GLY A 68 9.71 -4.27 2.21
C GLY A 68 8.80 -3.16 1.70
N ILE A 69 7.50 -3.28 1.98
CA ILE A 69 6.50 -2.24 1.67
C ILE A 69 6.74 -0.99 2.50
N GLY A 70 7.09 -1.12 3.79
CA GLY A 70 7.42 0.01 4.67
C GLY A 70 8.61 0.82 4.16
N ARG A 71 9.67 0.12 3.73
CA ARG A 71 10.83 0.70 3.04
C ARG A 71 10.45 1.49 1.77
N ALA A 72 9.49 0.99 1.01
CA ALA A 72 9.00 1.68 -0.19
C ALA A 72 8.17 2.91 0.18
N LEU A 73 7.29 2.81 1.17
CA LEU A 73 6.51 3.93 1.68
C LEU A 73 7.39 5.09 2.14
N LEU A 74 8.45 4.80 2.90
CA LEU A 74 9.43 5.82 3.30
C LEU A 74 10.00 6.57 2.10
N ARG A 75 10.49 5.83 1.09
CA ARG A 75 11.01 6.43 -0.15
C ARG A 75 9.98 7.26 -0.92
N LEU A 76 8.70 6.90 -0.84
CA LEU A 76 7.60 7.67 -1.42
C LEU A 76 7.30 8.96 -0.64
N LEU A 77 7.44 8.94 0.69
CA LEU A 77 7.23 10.12 1.55
C LEU A 77 8.16 11.29 1.16
N GLN A 78 9.44 10.99 0.88
CA GLN A 78 10.46 11.96 0.48
C GLN A 78 10.36 12.47 -0.97
N ARG A 79 9.33 12.08 -1.75
CA ARG A 79 9.15 12.46 -3.18
C ARG A 79 10.34 12.13 -4.10
N ARG A 80 11.29 11.29 -3.64
CA ARG A 80 12.45 10.87 -4.44
C ARG A 80 12.11 9.87 -5.55
N SER A 81 10.93 9.23 -5.48
CA SER A 81 10.55 8.15 -6.39
C SER A 81 9.41 8.57 -7.31
N LYS A 82 9.57 8.36 -8.62
CA LYS A 82 8.52 8.55 -9.64
C LYS A 82 7.91 7.23 -10.13
N LEU A 83 8.52 6.10 -9.77
CA LEU A 83 8.05 4.76 -10.10
C LEU A 83 8.18 3.82 -8.89
N LEU A 84 7.07 3.20 -8.51
CA LEU A 84 7.02 2.09 -7.55
C LEU A 84 6.84 0.78 -8.33
N VAL A 85 7.85 -0.09 -8.27
CA VAL A 85 7.76 -1.46 -8.79
C VAL A 85 7.57 -2.43 -7.63
N MET A 86 6.54 -3.26 -7.67
CA MET A 86 6.25 -4.32 -6.70
C MET A 86 6.22 -5.66 -7.41
N ASP A 87 7.22 -6.49 -7.17
CA ASP A 87 7.31 -7.81 -7.78
C ASP A 87 6.81 -8.86 -6.79
N GLY A 88 5.55 -9.26 -6.87
CA GLY A 88 4.97 -10.26 -5.97
C GLY A 88 5.01 -9.88 -4.49
N ALA A 89 5.31 -8.62 -4.14
CA ALA A 89 5.58 -8.19 -2.78
C ALA A 89 4.43 -8.43 -1.80
N THR A 90 3.19 -8.52 -2.28
CA THR A 90 2.02 -8.80 -1.44
C THR A 90 1.61 -10.28 -1.43
N CYS A 91 2.39 -11.16 -2.05
CA CYS A 91 2.04 -12.57 -2.26
C CYS A 91 1.88 -13.36 -0.95
N ALA A 92 2.55 -12.92 0.12
CA ALA A 92 2.54 -13.53 1.44
C ALA A 92 1.44 -12.98 2.37
N LEU A 93 0.73 -11.93 1.95
CA LEU A 93 -0.33 -11.31 2.75
C LEU A 93 -1.67 -12.00 2.53
N ASP A 94 -2.55 -12.00 3.52
CA ASP A 94 -3.95 -12.40 3.33
C ASP A 94 -4.68 -11.47 2.33
N SER A 95 -5.80 -11.93 1.77
CA SER A 95 -6.53 -11.20 0.72
C SER A 95 -7.02 -9.82 1.18
N ALA A 96 -7.45 -9.69 2.43
CA ALA A 96 -7.97 -8.43 2.96
C ALA A 96 -6.85 -7.43 3.24
N SER A 97 -5.74 -7.87 3.83
CA SER A 97 -4.57 -7.01 4.08
C SER A 97 -3.92 -6.54 2.78
N ASP A 98 -3.75 -7.44 1.80
CA ASP A 98 -3.23 -7.12 0.48
C ASP A 98 -4.08 -6.07 -0.25
N ALA A 99 -5.40 -6.27 -0.33
CA ALA A 99 -6.30 -5.31 -0.96
C ALA A 99 -6.23 -3.93 -0.30
N THR A 100 -6.19 -3.90 1.04
CA THR A 100 -6.12 -2.66 1.82
C THR A 100 -4.80 -1.92 1.57
N LEU A 101 -3.67 -2.63 1.63
CA LEU A 101 -2.34 -2.04 1.42
C LEU A 101 -2.14 -1.59 -0.02
N THR A 102 -2.54 -2.40 -0.98
CA THR A 102 -2.45 -2.07 -2.41
C THR A 102 -3.27 -0.81 -2.72
N ALA A 103 -4.51 -0.70 -2.23
CA ALA A 103 -5.31 0.51 -2.45
C ALA A 103 -4.73 1.75 -1.76
N LEU A 104 -4.15 1.60 -0.57
CA LEU A 104 -3.45 2.67 0.15
C LEU A 104 -2.26 3.18 -0.67
N LEU A 105 -1.44 2.25 -1.18
CA LEU A 105 -0.29 2.57 -2.02
C LEU A 105 -0.72 3.25 -3.32
N LEU A 106 -1.74 2.73 -4.00
CA LEU A 106 -2.30 3.34 -5.22
C LEU A 106 -2.81 4.75 -4.96
N ARG A 107 -3.51 4.99 -3.85
CA ARG A 107 -3.97 6.33 -3.46
C ARG A 107 -2.81 7.27 -3.18
N TYR A 108 -1.77 6.78 -2.49
CA TYR A 108 -0.56 7.56 -2.23
C TYR A 108 0.15 7.93 -3.53
N CYS A 109 0.33 6.95 -4.42
CA CYS A 109 0.94 7.10 -5.73
C CYS A 109 0.17 8.11 -6.58
N ARG A 110 -1.16 8.02 -6.63
CA ARG A 110 -2.01 8.97 -7.36
C ARG A 110 -1.87 10.41 -6.85
N ARG A 111 -1.87 10.62 -5.52
CA ARG A 111 -1.71 11.95 -4.91
C ARG A 111 -0.33 12.57 -5.11
N ARG A 112 0.70 11.74 -5.32
CA ARG A 112 2.10 12.16 -5.47
C ARG A 112 2.61 12.03 -6.91
N GLU A 113 1.72 11.70 -7.86
CA GLU A 113 2.05 11.49 -9.27
C GLU A 113 3.19 10.47 -9.48
N VAL A 114 3.11 9.36 -8.76
CA VAL A 114 4.03 8.23 -8.86
C VAL A 114 3.36 7.13 -9.67
N ALA A 115 4.05 6.63 -10.70
CA ALA A 115 3.59 5.45 -11.42
C ALA A 115 3.78 4.19 -10.55
N MET A 116 2.81 3.28 -10.54
CA MET A 116 2.93 2.02 -9.82
C MET A 116 2.78 0.84 -10.79
N LEU A 117 3.77 -0.06 -10.78
CA LEU A 117 3.76 -1.31 -11.53
C LEU A 117 3.83 -2.47 -10.54
N GLN A 118 2.83 -3.34 -10.55
CA GLN A 118 2.77 -4.49 -9.65
C GLN A 118 2.53 -5.78 -10.42
N THR A 119 3.35 -6.80 -10.17
CA THR A 119 3.04 -8.16 -10.58
C THR A 119 2.11 -8.78 -9.53
N SER A 120 0.99 -9.35 -9.97
CA SER A 120 0.00 -9.94 -9.07
C SER A 120 -0.31 -11.37 -9.48
N ARG A 121 -0.43 -12.25 -8.48
CA ARG A 121 -0.97 -13.60 -8.66
C ARG A 121 -2.48 -13.65 -8.47
N ARG A 122 -3.09 -12.54 -8.03
CA ARG A 122 -4.48 -12.45 -7.59
C ARG A 122 -5.28 -11.61 -8.57
N THR A 123 -6.10 -12.29 -9.38
CA THR A 123 -6.94 -11.62 -10.38
C THR A 123 -8.10 -10.82 -9.77
N ASN A 124 -8.48 -11.08 -8.51
CA ASN A 124 -9.56 -10.33 -7.85
C ASN A 124 -9.23 -8.84 -7.59
N GLN A 125 -7.97 -8.43 -7.69
CA GLN A 125 -7.54 -7.05 -7.46
C GLN A 125 -7.32 -6.24 -8.75
N VAL A 126 -7.50 -6.86 -9.92
CA VAL A 126 -7.26 -6.20 -11.22
C VAL A 126 -8.09 -4.93 -11.40
N ALA A 127 -9.26 -4.86 -10.76
CA ALA A 127 -10.14 -3.70 -10.77
C ALA A 127 -9.59 -2.46 -10.05
N LEU A 128 -8.56 -2.61 -9.22
CA LEU A 128 -7.89 -1.50 -8.54
C LEU A 128 -6.94 -0.73 -9.46
N TYR A 129 -6.51 -1.35 -10.55
CA TYR A 129 -5.49 -0.80 -11.46
C TYR A 129 -6.12 -0.10 -12.67
N ASP A 130 -5.45 0.96 -13.13
CA ASP A 130 -5.89 1.71 -14.31
C ASP A 130 -5.73 0.87 -15.59
N THR A 131 -4.63 0.12 -15.71
CA THR A 131 -4.29 -0.73 -16.85
C THR A 131 -3.76 -2.08 -16.36
N VAL A 132 -4.07 -3.15 -17.10
CA VAL A 132 -3.63 -4.51 -16.83
C VAL A 132 -2.93 -5.06 -18.07
N ALA A 133 -1.88 -5.84 -17.86
CA ALA A 133 -1.17 -6.60 -18.88
C ALA A 133 -1.17 -8.08 -18.49
N VAL A 134 -1.63 -8.95 -19.38
CA VAL A 134 -1.66 -10.40 -19.18
C VAL A 134 -0.53 -11.02 -20.00
N LEU A 135 0.36 -11.75 -19.34
CA LEU A 135 1.47 -12.45 -19.99
C LEU A 135 1.26 -13.96 -19.94
N GLN A 136 1.65 -14.65 -21.01
CA GLN A 136 1.67 -16.11 -21.10
C GLN A 136 2.87 -16.55 -21.93
N GLY A 137 3.67 -17.49 -21.42
CA GLY A 137 4.83 -18.03 -22.14
C GLY A 137 5.84 -16.96 -22.59
N GLY A 138 6.03 -15.90 -21.79
CA GLY A 138 6.92 -14.80 -22.13
C GLY A 138 6.39 -13.81 -23.16
N ARG A 139 5.11 -13.90 -23.56
CA ARG A 139 4.46 -13.01 -24.53
C ARG A 139 3.33 -12.22 -23.88
N LEU A 140 3.14 -10.97 -24.34
CA LEU A 140 2.00 -10.14 -23.96
C LEU A 140 0.76 -10.59 -24.72
N MET A 141 -0.22 -11.16 -24.01
CA MET A 141 -1.44 -11.70 -24.60
C MET A 141 -2.56 -10.66 -24.71
N GLU A 142 -2.68 -9.82 -23.68
CA GLU A 142 -3.73 -8.80 -23.60
C GLU A 142 -3.23 -7.61 -22.78
N HIS A 143 -3.55 -6.39 -23.21
CA HIS A 143 -3.23 -5.18 -22.45
C HIS A 143 -4.30 -4.10 -22.64
N GLY A 144 -4.52 -3.30 -21.59
CA GLY A 144 -5.46 -2.18 -21.65
C GLY A 144 -6.19 -1.94 -20.33
N PRO A 145 -7.18 -1.03 -20.34
CA PRO A 145 -7.91 -0.66 -19.13
C PRO A 145 -8.60 -1.87 -18.50
N ALA A 146 -8.44 -2.07 -17.19
CA ALA A 146 -8.93 -3.26 -16.48
C ALA A 146 -10.41 -3.55 -16.75
N LYS A 147 -11.25 -2.49 -16.70
CA LYS A 147 -12.69 -2.59 -16.99
C LYS A 147 -12.99 -3.09 -18.41
N LYS A 148 -12.23 -2.62 -19.41
CA LYS A 148 -12.42 -3.02 -20.81
C LYS A 148 -11.98 -4.46 -21.02
N LEU A 149 -10.85 -4.87 -20.42
CA LEU A 149 -10.37 -6.25 -20.52
C LEU A 149 -11.30 -7.23 -19.81
N TRP A 150 -11.87 -6.83 -18.66
CA TRP A 150 -12.80 -7.68 -17.91
C TRP A 150 -14.12 -7.93 -18.64
N ALA A 151 -14.59 -6.93 -19.41
CA ALA A 151 -15.79 -7.05 -20.23
C ALA A 151 -15.61 -7.97 -21.44
N LYS A 152 -14.37 -8.10 -21.93
CA LYS A 152 -14.01 -9.07 -22.98
C LYS A 152 -13.90 -10.44 -22.36
N ASP A 153 -14.37 -11.48 -23.04
CA ASP A 153 -14.10 -12.86 -22.61
C ASP A 153 -12.69 -13.35 -23.05
N GLY A 154 -11.68 -12.52 -22.78
CA GLY A 154 -10.29 -12.68 -23.22
C GLY A 154 -9.39 -13.41 -22.23
N ALA A 155 -8.08 -13.23 -22.38
CA ALA A 155 -7.05 -13.89 -21.57
C ALA A 155 -7.18 -13.54 -20.08
N LEU A 156 -7.52 -12.29 -19.75
CA LEU A 156 -7.79 -11.87 -18.37
C LEU A 156 -8.95 -12.66 -17.75
N ARG A 157 -10.05 -12.83 -18.48
CA ARG A 157 -11.24 -13.56 -18.00
C ARG A 157 -10.98 -15.06 -17.87
N ALA A 158 -10.22 -15.64 -18.79
CA ALA A 158 -9.79 -17.03 -18.68
C ALA A 158 -8.94 -17.27 -17.42
N LEU A 159 -7.98 -16.38 -17.15
CA LEU A 159 -7.15 -16.45 -15.94
C LEU A 159 -7.99 -16.29 -14.66
N ALA A 160 -8.94 -15.35 -14.64
CA ALA A 160 -9.81 -15.13 -13.50
C ALA A 160 -10.70 -16.36 -13.22
N ARG A 161 -11.31 -16.95 -14.25
CA ARG A 161 -12.09 -18.20 -14.13
C ARG A 161 -11.27 -19.35 -13.58
N ALA A 162 -10.03 -19.51 -14.05
CA ALA A 162 -9.11 -20.54 -13.54
C ALA A 162 -8.77 -20.36 -12.04
N GLN A 163 -8.84 -19.11 -11.53
CA GLN A 163 -8.67 -18.79 -10.12
C GLN A 163 -9.99 -18.78 -9.33
N GLY A 164 -11.13 -19.11 -9.95
CA GLY A 164 -12.45 -19.04 -9.32
C GLY A 164 -12.92 -17.60 -9.03
N VAL A 165 -12.36 -16.60 -9.71
CA VAL A 165 -12.72 -15.20 -9.55
C VAL A 165 -13.75 -14.80 -10.61
N ASP A 166 -14.95 -14.46 -10.15
CA ASP A 166 -15.99 -13.86 -10.96
C ASP A 166 -16.09 -12.34 -10.75
N SER A 167 -17.08 -11.71 -11.40
CA SER A 167 -17.29 -10.27 -11.28
C SER A 167 -17.69 -9.83 -9.87
N ALA A 168 -18.30 -10.71 -9.08
CA ALA A 168 -18.71 -10.42 -7.71
C ALA A 168 -17.53 -10.49 -6.73
N ALA A 169 -16.55 -11.35 -7.03
CA ALA A 169 -15.31 -11.51 -6.27
C ALA A 169 -14.28 -10.39 -6.52
N LEU A 170 -14.51 -9.51 -7.51
CA LEU A 170 -13.64 -8.37 -7.76
C LEU A 170 -13.64 -7.38 -6.59
N THR A 171 -12.44 -6.97 -6.20
CA THR A 171 -12.22 -5.96 -5.17
C THR A 171 -12.69 -4.62 -5.68
N LYS A 172 -13.81 -4.12 -5.13
CA LYS A 172 -14.33 -2.80 -5.47
C LYS A 172 -13.49 -1.71 -4.80
N ALA A 173 -13.07 -0.71 -5.56
CA ALA A 173 -12.28 0.41 -5.05
C ALA A 173 -13.00 1.16 -3.90
N ASP A 174 -14.33 1.29 -3.98
CA ASP A 174 -15.14 1.97 -2.95
C ASP A 174 -15.14 1.20 -1.63
N ALA A 175 -15.28 -0.13 -1.69
CA ALA A 175 -15.26 -0.99 -0.49
C ALA A 175 -13.91 -0.94 0.23
N VAL A 176 -12.80 -0.74 -0.50
CA VAL A 176 -11.49 -0.53 0.13
C VAL A 176 -11.37 0.88 0.68
N THR A 177 -11.95 1.88 0.00
CA THR A 177 -11.97 3.27 0.48
C THR A 177 -12.71 3.37 1.82
N ASP A 178 -13.86 2.72 1.97
CA ASP A 178 -14.61 2.68 3.24
C ASP A 178 -13.84 1.99 4.37
N ARG A 179 -13.09 0.93 4.05
CA ARG A 179 -12.18 0.28 5.03
C ARG A 179 -11.02 1.18 5.41
N LEU A 180 -10.49 1.95 4.46
CA LEU A 180 -9.40 2.88 4.74
C LEU A 180 -9.91 4.07 5.58
N THR A 181 -11.09 4.63 5.30
CA THR A 181 -11.65 5.76 6.05
C THR A 181 -12.13 5.37 7.45
N SER A 182 -12.66 4.16 7.62
CA SER A 182 -13.07 3.63 8.93
C SER A 182 -11.89 3.25 9.82
N VAL A 183 -10.74 2.87 9.24
CA VAL A 183 -9.55 2.49 10.01
C VAL A 183 -8.55 3.66 10.14
N TRP A 184 -8.62 4.68 9.28
CA TRP A 184 -7.61 5.75 9.21
C TRP A 184 -8.22 7.14 8.92
N SER A 185 -8.22 8.01 9.93
CA SER A 185 -8.44 9.46 9.77
C SER A 185 -7.10 10.20 9.58
N TRP A 186 -6.37 9.91 8.51
CA TRP A 186 -5.12 10.65 8.23
C TRP A 186 -5.32 11.75 7.18
N ASP A 187 -5.23 12.98 7.68
CA ASP A 187 -4.95 14.20 6.94
C ASP A 187 -3.42 14.33 6.85
N VAL A 188 -2.84 13.93 5.72
CA VAL A 188 -1.42 14.17 5.48
C VAL A 188 -1.30 15.65 5.16
N SER A 189 -0.95 16.48 6.16
CA SER A 189 -0.68 17.90 5.96
C SER A 189 0.36 18.04 4.83
N PRO A 190 0.06 18.77 3.74
CA PRO A 190 1.04 19.10 2.74
C PRO A 190 2.10 19.98 3.40
N GLN A 191 3.37 19.71 3.13
CA GLN A 191 4.40 20.71 3.38
C GLN A 191 4.06 21.92 2.49
N GLU A 192 3.74 23.04 3.14
CA GLU A 192 3.50 24.35 2.55
C GLU A 192 4.82 24.83 1.92
N ASP A 193 4.85 24.91 0.59
CA ASP A 193 5.75 25.82 -0.13
C ASP A 193 4.86 26.71 -1.02
N PRO A 194 4.83 28.04 -0.76
CA PRO A 194 3.85 28.98 -1.30
C PRO A 194 4.08 29.43 -2.75
N ALA A 195 5.03 28.85 -3.47
CA ALA A 195 5.19 29.13 -4.90
C ALA A 195 4.55 28.02 -5.73
N TRP A 196 3.28 28.20 -6.12
CA TRP A 196 2.72 27.94 -7.47
C TRP A 196 1.17 27.98 -7.44
N SER A 197 0.61 29.02 -8.10
CA SER A 197 -0.72 29.03 -8.73
C SER A 197 -0.57 28.51 -10.18
N ASP A 198 -1.55 27.92 -10.86
CA ASP A 198 -2.91 28.42 -11.10
C ASP A 198 -4.00 27.33 -10.97
N GLU A 199 -4.96 27.65 -10.10
CA GLU A 199 -6.38 27.31 -10.07
C GLU A 199 -6.85 25.91 -10.51
N PHE A 200 -7.43 25.14 -9.56
CA PHE A 200 -8.88 24.89 -9.53
C PHE A 200 -9.39 24.68 -8.10
N SER A 201 -10.37 25.48 -7.71
CA SER A 201 -11.03 25.49 -6.40
C SER A 201 -12.28 24.60 -6.36
N VAL A 202 -12.50 23.85 -5.27
CA VAL A 202 -13.84 23.63 -4.68
C VAL A 202 -13.69 23.60 -3.16
N SER A 203 -14.40 24.50 -2.48
CA SER A 203 -14.37 24.65 -1.02
C SER A 203 -15.73 24.44 -0.36
N LEU A 204 -15.68 24.31 0.98
CA LEU A 204 -16.69 24.50 2.06
C LEU A 204 -16.98 23.20 2.83
N ARG A 205 -17.00 23.12 4.17
CA ARG A 205 -16.79 24.06 5.29
C ARG A 205 -16.55 23.24 6.58
N LYS A 206 -15.84 23.80 7.57
CA LYS A 206 -15.71 23.27 8.94
C LYS A 206 -17.07 23.10 9.62
N MET A 207 -17.33 21.95 10.25
CA MET A 207 -18.27 21.89 11.39
C MET A 207 -17.50 22.18 12.69
N LYS A 208 -17.94 23.23 13.38
CA LYS A 208 -17.56 23.56 14.76
C LYS A 208 -18.24 22.60 15.73
N ASP A 209 -17.51 22.24 16.77
CA ASP A 209 -18.03 21.70 18.02
C ASP A 209 -19.21 22.50 18.56
N LYS A 210 -20.25 21.79 19.00
CA LYS A 210 -21.21 22.30 19.99
C LYS A 210 -21.31 21.30 21.15
N HIS A 211 -20.52 21.61 22.17
CA HIS A 211 -20.78 21.46 23.60
C HIS A 211 -21.25 20.12 24.17
N ALA A 212 -20.31 19.52 24.90
CA ALA A 212 -20.56 19.04 26.25
C ALA A 212 -21.15 20.18 27.13
N LYS A 213 -22.29 19.91 27.77
CA LYS A 213 -22.53 20.26 29.18
C LYS A 213 -23.44 19.18 29.78
N LYS A 214 -22.89 18.53 30.81
CA LYS A 214 -23.54 17.60 31.74
C LYS A 214 -23.42 18.25 33.13
N LYS A 215 -24.40 18.02 34.01
CA LYS A 215 -24.54 18.48 35.41
C LYS A 215 -25.14 19.88 35.54
N ASP A 216 -26.14 20.13 36.39
CA ASP A 216 -26.57 19.44 37.62
C ASP A 216 -27.98 18.83 37.56
#